data_AF-A0A928MIR9-F1
#
_entry.id   AF-A0A928MIR9-F1
#
_cell.length_a   1.000
_cell.length_b   1.000
_cell.length_c   1.000
_cell.angle_alpha   90.00
_cell.angle_beta   90.00
_cell.angle_gamma   90.00
#
_symmetry.space_group_name_H-M   'P 1'
#
loop_
_entity.id
_entity.type
_entity.pdbx_description
1 polymer ?
#
loop_
_entity_poly.entity_id
_entity_poly.type
_entity_poly.pdbx_seq_one_letter_code
_entity_poly.pdbx_strand_id
1 'polypeptide(L)'
;MKTLSLGAAGPQVQLLQLALQRAGYAPGVSDGVFGADTRRALLRFQRSAGLSADGVAGPLTHRALNPWYTGYVPYTLRRGDSFYRLARRYGSTVQAISAANPDLDPLRLPVGAVVNVPLPFDVVPTGIDWCSELLRFCCEGLAARYPALKSDALGESVMGRPLWLLALGRGERGALFNAAHHANEWITTPVLMKFAEQLARADANNSDIFGKPARELLAKAWIALVPCVNPDGMDLVTGDLASGPYFSAARAIAADYSGIAFPSGWKANIRGTDLNLQYPAGWENAREIKFAQGFISPAPRDYVGVAPLSAPESLALYRFTLSYAPVLTLSYHTQGSVIYWRYLDYEPVGAAALARVFSGVSSYAVADTPYASGFAGYKDWFIQNYDRPGYTIEAGLGDNPLPIGQCDRIYGENLGILTLALDAAGAP
;
A
#
# COMPACT_ATOMS: atom_id res chain seq x y z
N MET A 1 -8.51 15.40 0.19
CA MET A 1 -7.40 16.35 -0.02
C MET A 1 -7.56 17.58 0.85
N LYS A 2 -6.47 18.02 1.50
CA LYS A 2 -6.41 19.29 2.24
C LYS A 2 -6.20 20.45 1.27
N THR A 3 -6.65 21.66 1.64
CA THR A 3 -6.24 22.86 0.91
C THR A 3 -4.77 23.13 1.17
N LEU A 4 -3.95 23.23 0.11
CA LEU A 4 -2.52 23.50 0.21
C LEU A 4 -2.16 24.89 -0.32
N SER A 5 -1.29 25.59 0.38
CA SER A 5 -0.80 26.91 -0.01
C SER A 5 0.69 27.06 0.31
N LEU A 6 1.29 28.18 -0.10
CA LEU A 6 2.68 28.53 0.21
C LEU A 6 2.99 28.30 1.70
N GLY A 7 4.09 27.59 1.98
CA GLY A 7 4.53 27.23 3.32
C GLY A 7 3.98 25.90 3.86
N ALA A 8 3.00 25.28 3.20
CA ALA A 8 2.57 23.92 3.54
C ALA A 8 3.70 22.91 3.28
N ALA A 9 3.72 21.81 4.04
CA ALA A 9 4.67 20.73 3.86
C ALA A 9 4.04 19.35 4.07
N GLY A 10 4.73 18.29 3.63
CA GLY A 10 4.36 16.89 3.85
C GLY A 10 3.98 16.13 2.57
N PRO A 11 3.53 14.87 2.70
CA PRO A 11 3.33 13.96 1.57
C PRO A 11 2.24 14.44 0.59
N GLN A 12 1.21 15.17 1.07
CA GLN A 12 0.22 15.78 0.16
C GLN A 12 0.82 16.89 -0.72
N VAL A 13 1.88 17.57 -0.26
CA VAL A 13 2.61 18.54 -1.10
C VAL A 13 3.47 17.81 -2.13
N GLN A 14 4.14 16.72 -1.75
CA GLN A 14 4.86 15.87 -2.72
C GLN A 14 3.91 15.33 -3.79
N LEU A 15 2.71 14.89 -3.39
CA LEU A 15 1.67 14.46 -4.33
C LEU A 15 1.23 15.60 -5.27
N LEU A 16 1.05 16.82 -4.77
CA LEU A 16 0.76 17.99 -5.61
C LEU A 16 1.90 18.29 -6.59
N GLN A 17 3.15 18.27 -6.11
CA GLN A 17 4.34 18.48 -6.95
C GLN A 17 4.41 17.41 -8.06
N LEU A 18 4.26 16.14 -7.71
CA LEU A 18 4.25 15.03 -8.66
C LEU A 18 3.13 15.19 -9.70
N ALA A 19 1.92 15.55 -9.29
CA ALA A 19 0.80 15.75 -10.21
C ALA A 19 1.03 16.94 -11.16
N LEU A 20 1.58 18.06 -10.66
CA LEU A 20 1.95 19.21 -11.49
C LEU A 20 3.02 18.83 -12.50
N GLN A 21 4.05 18.09 -12.09
CA GLN A 21 5.09 17.58 -12.97
C GLN A 21 4.50 16.68 -14.06
N ARG A 22 3.66 15.71 -13.70
CA ARG A 22 2.95 14.82 -14.65
C ARG A 22 2.02 15.60 -15.60
N ALA A 23 1.49 16.74 -15.16
CA ALA A 23 0.69 17.65 -15.97
C ALA A 23 1.52 18.57 -16.89
N GLY A 24 2.86 18.50 -16.84
CA GLY A 24 3.76 19.33 -17.63
C GLY A 24 4.11 20.68 -16.99
N TYR A 25 3.75 20.89 -15.72
CA TYR A 25 4.05 22.10 -14.95
C TYR A 25 5.14 21.83 -13.93
N ALA A 26 6.40 22.03 -14.33
CA ALA A 26 7.56 21.81 -13.44
C ALA A 26 7.45 22.60 -12.12
N PRO A 27 7.32 21.93 -10.95
CA PRO A 27 7.18 22.55 -9.63
C PRO A 27 8.51 22.80 -8.91
N GLY A 28 9.64 22.45 -9.54
CA GLY A 28 10.94 22.40 -8.86
C GLY A 28 11.22 20.99 -8.31
N VAL A 29 11.96 20.93 -7.21
CA VAL A 29 12.26 19.66 -6.51
C VAL A 29 10.98 19.14 -5.84
N SER A 30 10.74 17.83 -5.89
CA SER A 30 9.64 17.18 -5.15
C SER A 30 10.08 16.87 -3.72
N ASP A 31 10.30 17.93 -2.95
CA ASP A 31 10.81 17.89 -1.56
C ASP A 31 9.70 17.88 -0.51
N GLY A 32 8.43 17.99 -0.93
CA GLY A 32 7.30 18.09 -0.02
C GLY A 32 7.17 19.44 0.65
N VAL A 33 7.83 20.48 0.15
CA VAL A 33 7.71 21.86 0.62
C VAL A 33 7.01 22.70 -0.43
N PHE A 34 5.92 23.36 -0.04
CA PHE A 34 5.18 24.25 -0.94
C PHE A 34 5.92 25.59 -1.01
N GLY A 35 6.96 25.64 -1.84
CA GLY A 35 7.77 26.82 -2.10
C GLY A 35 7.29 27.67 -3.29
N ALA A 36 8.10 28.66 -3.64
CA ALA A 36 7.81 29.61 -4.72
C ALA A 36 7.69 28.92 -6.11
N ASP A 37 8.49 27.89 -6.37
CA ASP A 37 8.46 27.15 -7.64
C ASP A 37 7.20 26.31 -7.78
N THR A 38 6.80 25.59 -6.71
CA THR A 38 5.51 24.90 -6.63
C THR A 38 4.35 25.86 -6.86
N ARG A 39 4.36 27.03 -6.20
CA ARG A 39 3.34 28.06 -6.41
C ARG A 39 3.29 28.54 -7.86
N ARG A 40 4.44 28.81 -8.48
CA ARG A 40 4.53 29.28 -9.86
C ARG A 40 4.02 28.23 -10.84
N ALA A 41 4.30 26.95 -10.60
CA ALA A 41 3.76 25.84 -11.38
C ALA A 41 2.24 25.73 -11.25
N LEU A 42 1.74 25.80 -10.03
CA LEU A 42 0.31 25.76 -9.74
C LEU A 42 -0.45 26.90 -10.42
N LEU A 43 0.08 28.12 -10.39
CA LEU A 43 -0.53 29.28 -11.07
C LEU A 43 -0.63 29.06 -12.59
N ARG A 44 0.40 28.47 -13.22
CA ARG A 44 0.37 28.13 -14.66
C ARG A 44 -0.68 27.06 -14.95
N PHE A 45 -0.74 26.02 -14.11
CA PHE A 45 -1.75 24.97 -14.21
C PHE A 45 -3.16 25.55 -14.08
N GLN A 46 -3.45 26.33 -13.04
CA GLN A 46 -4.77 26.94 -12.81
C GLN A 46 -5.23 27.78 -14.00
N ARG A 47 -4.35 28.63 -14.57
CA ARG A 47 -4.67 29.42 -15.77
C ARG A 47 -5.03 28.54 -16.97
N SER A 48 -4.25 27.48 -17.20
CA SER A 48 -4.50 26.55 -18.31
C SER A 48 -5.79 25.75 -18.14
N ALA A 49 -6.17 25.48 -16.89
CA ALA A 49 -7.38 24.75 -16.53
C ALA A 49 -8.62 25.65 -16.45
N GLY A 50 -8.50 26.95 -16.75
CA GLY A 50 -9.60 27.91 -16.66
C GLY A 50 -10.07 28.20 -15.22
N LEU A 51 -9.20 27.98 -14.24
CA LEU A 51 -9.47 28.25 -12.83
C LEU A 51 -8.97 29.63 -12.42
N SER A 52 -9.46 30.14 -11.28
CA SER A 52 -8.83 31.27 -10.60
C SER A 52 -7.39 30.92 -10.25
N ALA A 53 -6.45 31.74 -10.68
CA ALA A 53 -5.02 31.53 -10.46
C ALA A 53 -4.54 32.24 -9.18
N ASP A 54 -5.00 31.76 -8.03
CA ASP A 54 -4.65 32.28 -6.69
C ASP A 54 -3.37 31.65 -6.11
N GLY A 55 -2.91 30.55 -6.69
CA GLY A 55 -1.76 29.79 -6.20
C GLY A 55 -2.07 28.97 -4.95
N VAL A 56 -3.36 28.66 -4.73
CA VAL A 56 -3.85 27.78 -3.66
C VAL A 56 -4.43 26.52 -4.29
N ALA A 57 -3.95 25.36 -3.85
CA ALA A 57 -4.52 24.07 -4.25
C ALA A 57 -5.75 23.79 -3.38
N GLY A 58 -6.89 24.39 -3.75
CA GLY A 58 -8.19 24.13 -3.14
C GLY A 58 -8.96 23.01 -3.86
N PRO A 59 -10.23 22.74 -3.46
CA PRO A 59 -11.04 21.66 -4.02
C PRO A 59 -11.16 21.66 -5.55
N LEU A 60 -11.33 22.84 -6.16
CA LEU A 60 -11.43 22.96 -7.63
C LEU A 60 -10.10 22.62 -8.32
N THR A 61 -8.98 23.06 -7.75
CA THR A 61 -7.63 22.74 -8.24
C THR A 61 -7.35 21.25 -8.14
N HIS A 62 -7.67 20.61 -7.01
CA HIS A 62 -7.51 19.15 -6.85
C HIS A 62 -8.41 18.36 -7.81
N ARG A 63 -9.66 18.80 -8.02
CA ARG A 63 -10.56 18.18 -9.00
C ARG A 63 -9.98 18.26 -10.41
N ALA A 64 -9.40 19.40 -10.80
CA ALA A 64 -8.75 19.55 -12.09
C ALA A 64 -7.49 18.69 -12.19
N LEU A 65 -6.73 18.51 -11.11
CA LEU A 65 -5.53 17.65 -11.05
C LEU A 65 -5.82 16.15 -10.94
N ASN A 66 -7.09 15.75 -10.72
CA ASN A 66 -7.46 14.36 -10.46
C ASN A 66 -6.90 13.33 -11.47
N PRO A 67 -6.85 13.62 -12.80
CA PRO A 67 -6.25 12.69 -13.75
C PRO A 67 -4.78 12.37 -13.47
N TRP A 68 -4.03 13.30 -12.87
CA TRP A 68 -2.60 13.12 -12.57
C TRP A 68 -2.33 12.51 -11.18
N TYR A 69 -3.34 12.49 -10.31
CA TYR A 69 -3.34 11.68 -9.09
C TYR A 69 -3.67 10.21 -9.38
N THR A 70 -4.73 9.97 -10.17
CA THR A 70 -5.26 8.62 -10.45
C THR A 70 -4.68 7.96 -11.70
N GLY A 71 -4.06 8.74 -12.59
CA GLY A 71 -3.43 8.23 -13.79
C GLY A 71 -4.38 7.92 -14.94
N TYR A 72 -5.63 8.39 -14.96
CA TYR A 72 -6.48 8.22 -16.13
C TYR A 72 -7.39 9.43 -16.35
N VAL A 73 -7.88 9.58 -17.58
CA VAL A 73 -8.86 10.59 -17.93
C VAL A 73 -10.16 9.88 -18.32
N PRO A 74 -11.29 10.11 -17.62
CA PRO A 74 -12.58 9.72 -18.13
C PRO A 74 -12.93 10.60 -19.34
N TYR A 75 -13.27 9.99 -20.47
CA TYR A 75 -13.54 10.66 -21.73
C TYR A 75 -14.88 10.22 -22.31
N THR A 76 -15.77 11.17 -22.56
CA THR A 76 -17.03 10.90 -23.27
C THR A 76 -16.79 10.83 -24.78
N LEU A 77 -17.01 9.65 -25.36
CA LEU A 77 -16.85 9.38 -26.79
C LEU A 77 -17.71 10.31 -27.64
N ARG A 78 -17.10 10.88 -28.68
CA ARG A 78 -17.71 11.75 -29.67
C ARG A 78 -17.71 11.08 -31.04
N ARG A 79 -18.55 11.58 -31.93
CA ARG A 79 -18.59 11.11 -33.32
C ARG A 79 -17.20 11.25 -33.96
N GLY A 80 -16.70 10.14 -34.50
CA GLY A 80 -15.38 10.07 -35.12
C GLY A 80 -14.24 9.78 -34.16
N ASP A 81 -14.47 9.52 -32.88
CA ASP A 81 -13.40 9.00 -32.04
C ASP A 81 -13.02 7.56 -32.41
N SER A 82 -11.76 7.24 -32.15
CA SER A 82 -11.23 5.88 -32.16
C SER A 82 -10.21 5.75 -31.05
N PHE A 83 -9.98 4.54 -30.56
CA PHE A 83 -8.93 4.31 -29.56
C PHE A 83 -7.55 4.78 -30.05
N TYR A 84 -7.26 4.67 -31.35
CA TYR A 84 -6.03 5.23 -31.93
C TYR A 84 -5.93 6.76 -31.77
N ARG A 85 -7.01 7.50 -32.07
CA ARG A 85 -7.03 8.96 -31.94
C ARG A 85 -6.91 9.39 -30.48
N LEU A 86 -7.60 8.69 -29.57
CA LEU A 86 -7.50 8.94 -28.13
C LEU A 86 -6.10 8.62 -27.61
N ALA A 87 -5.52 7.49 -28.00
CA ALA A 87 -4.15 7.11 -27.64
C ALA A 87 -3.15 8.21 -28.02
N ARG A 88 -3.17 8.65 -29.29
CA ARG A 88 -2.31 9.73 -29.77
C ARG A 88 -2.54 11.05 -29.02
N ARG A 89 -3.79 11.39 -28.70
CA ARG A 89 -4.15 12.64 -28.01
C ARG A 89 -3.64 12.69 -26.58
N TYR A 90 -3.72 11.58 -25.85
CA TYR A 90 -3.40 11.51 -24.42
C TYR A 90 -2.03 10.88 -24.14
N GLY A 91 -1.27 10.52 -25.18
CA GLY A 91 -0.01 9.79 -25.05
C GLY A 91 -0.19 8.34 -24.60
N SER A 92 -1.40 7.79 -24.65
CA SER A 92 -1.72 6.42 -24.26
C SER A 92 -1.43 5.43 -25.40
N THR A 93 -1.81 4.16 -25.21
CA THR A 93 -1.79 3.13 -26.27
C THR A 93 -3.18 2.56 -26.50
N VAL A 94 -3.44 2.04 -27.70
CA VAL A 94 -4.70 1.34 -28.00
C VAL A 94 -4.90 0.15 -27.05
N GLN A 95 -3.81 -0.56 -26.73
CA GLN A 95 -3.83 -1.69 -25.79
C GLN A 95 -4.25 -1.25 -24.39
N ALA A 96 -3.67 -0.16 -23.85
CA ALA A 96 -4.01 0.34 -22.52
C ALA A 96 -5.47 0.82 -22.45
N ILE A 97 -5.95 1.53 -23.49
CA ILE A 97 -7.35 1.96 -23.57
C ILE A 97 -8.27 0.74 -23.66
N SER A 98 -7.93 -0.27 -24.47
CA SER A 98 -8.77 -1.48 -24.58
C SER A 98 -8.81 -2.26 -23.26
N ALA A 99 -7.67 -2.40 -22.58
CA ALA A 99 -7.57 -3.07 -21.29
C ALA A 99 -8.38 -2.38 -20.19
N ALA A 100 -8.41 -1.05 -20.18
CA ALA A 100 -9.18 -0.26 -19.23
C ALA A 100 -10.69 -0.25 -19.52
N ASN A 101 -11.12 -0.70 -20.71
CA ASN A 101 -12.52 -0.67 -21.15
C ASN A 101 -12.91 -2.02 -21.80
N PRO A 102 -12.86 -3.14 -21.05
CA PRO A 102 -13.00 -4.50 -21.61
C PRO A 102 -14.38 -4.77 -22.23
N ASP A 103 -15.41 -4.02 -21.83
CA ASP A 103 -16.79 -4.20 -22.31
C ASP A 103 -17.07 -3.47 -23.64
N LEU A 104 -16.09 -2.73 -24.19
CA LEU A 104 -16.26 -1.97 -25.43
C LEU A 104 -15.58 -2.67 -26.61
N ASP A 105 -16.30 -2.79 -27.72
CA ASP A 105 -15.73 -3.18 -29.02
C ASP A 105 -14.96 -1.99 -29.63
N PRO A 106 -13.63 -2.08 -29.80
CA PRO A 106 -12.82 -1.00 -30.38
C PRO A 106 -13.23 -0.61 -31.82
N LEU A 107 -13.93 -1.50 -32.54
CA LEU A 107 -14.43 -1.25 -33.90
C LEU A 107 -15.81 -0.60 -33.91
N ARG A 108 -16.52 -0.56 -32.76
CA ARG A 108 -17.90 -0.07 -32.64
C ARG A 108 -18.08 0.75 -31.36
N LEU A 109 -17.42 1.90 -31.31
CA LEU A 109 -17.48 2.80 -30.16
C LEU A 109 -18.81 3.58 -30.09
N PRO A 110 -19.63 3.42 -29.03
CA PRO A 110 -20.88 4.16 -28.89
C PRO A 110 -20.63 5.63 -28.55
N VAL A 111 -21.18 6.55 -29.34
CA VAL A 111 -21.12 7.99 -29.02
C VAL A 111 -21.86 8.25 -27.71
N GLY A 112 -21.24 9.03 -26.82
CA GLY A 112 -21.78 9.34 -25.49
C GLY A 112 -21.33 8.36 -24.38
N ALA A 113 -20.80 7.19 -24.72
CA ALA A 113 -20.21 6.30 -23.72
C ALA A 113 -18.94 6.92 -23.11
N VAL A 114 -18.70 6.67 -21.82
CA VAL A 114 -17.50 7.13 -21.12
C VAL A 114 -16.44 6.03 -21.19
N VAL A 115 -15.23 6.40 -21.59
CA VAL A 115 -14.06 5.52 -21.59
C VAL A 115 -13.00 6.04 -20.65
N ASN A 116 -12.32 5.13 -19.94
CA ASN A 116 -11.13 5.46 -19.17
C ASN A 116 -9.93 5.45 -20.11
N VAL A 117 -9.22 6.57 -20.22
CA VAL A 117 -8.00 6.69 -21.01
C VAL A 117 -6.79 6.72 -20.06
N PRO A 118 -6.00 5.64 -19.94
CA PRO A 118 -4.81 5.63 -19.09
C PRO A 118 -3.76 6.63 -19.57
N LEU A 119 -3.15 7.38 -18.66
CA LEU A 119 -2.07 8.32 -18.95
C LEU A 119 -0.69 7.62 -18.97
N PRO A 120 0.32 8.16 -19.69
CA PRO A 120 1.60 7.49 -19.93
C PRO A 120 2.60 7.58 -18.77
N PHE A 121 2.14 7.20 -17.57
CA PHE A 121 2.98 7.07 -16.39
C PHE A 121 2.39 6.01 -15.47
N ASP A 122 3.23 5.43 -14.62
CA ASP A 122 2.80 4.52 -13.56
C ASP A 122 1.99 5.27 -12.50
N VAL A 123 0.87 4.68 -12.06
CA VAL A 123 0.00 5.21 -11.01
C VAL A 123 0.75 5.27 -9.69
N VAL A 124 1.46 4.18 -9.34
CA VAL A 124 2.12 3.97 -8.04
C VAL A 124 3.50 4.61 -8.03
N PRO A 125 3.70 5.74 -7.32
CA PRO A 125 5.01 6.36 -7.21
C PRO A 125 5.85 5.70 -6.10
N THR A 126 7.14 5.54 -6.36
CA THR A 126 8.11 4.97 -5.42
C THR A 126 9.11 6.00 -4.89
N GLY A 127 9.02 7.25 -5.34
CA GLY A 127 9.97 8.33 -5.01
C GLY A 127 9.40 9.48 -4.17
N ILE A 128 8.21 9.31 -3.59
CA ILE A 128 7.60 10.28 -2.66
C ILE A 128 7.04 9.55 -1.44
N ASP A 129 6.95 10.23 -0.31
CA ASP A 129 6.41 9.69 0.92
C ASP A 129 4.90 9.43 0.78
N TRP A 130 4.43 8.34 1.39
CA TRP A 130 3.05 7.90 1.26
C TRP A 130 2.15 8.42 2.36
N CYS A 131 0.89 8.68 2.00
CA CYS A 131 -0.19 8.95 2.94
C CYS A 131 -1.44 8.21 2.48
N SER A 132 -2.42 8.11 3.36
CA SER A 132 -3.69 7.42 3.12
C SER A 132 -4.42 7.95 1.88
N GLU A 133 -4.29 9.24 1.59
CA GLU A 133 -4.90 9.90 0.45
C GLU A 133 -4.21 9.54 -0.88
N LEU A 134 -2.88 9.40 -0.89
CA LEU A 134 -2.14 8.86 -2.04
C LEU A 134 -2.52 7.40 -2.27
N LEU A 135 -2.61 6.59 -1.20
CA LEU A 135 -3.04 5.20 -1.29
C LEU A 135 -4.43 5.10 -1.96
N ARG A 136 -5.40 5.91 -1.53
CA ARG A 136 -6.74 5.98 -2.15
C ARG A 136 -6.66 6.26 -3.65
N PHE A 137 -5.94 7.30 -4.07
CA PHE A 137 -5.80 7.60 -5.50
C PHE A 137 -5.14 6.48 -6.30
N CYS A 138 -4.18 5.78 -5.70
CA CYS A 138 -3.55 4.62 -6.34
C CYS A 138 -4.54 3.47 -6.50
N CYS A 139 -5.33 3.14 -5.47
CA CYS A 139 -6.38 2.12 -5.55
C CYS A 139 -7.42 2.45 -6.63
N GLU A 140 -7.95 3.68 -6.64
CA GLU A 140 -8.90 4.17 -7.65
C GLU A 140 -8.31 4.12 -9.07
N GLY A 141 -7.06 4.59 -9.20
CA GLY A 141 -6.35 4.64 -10.47
C GLY A 141 -6.08 3.26 -11.06
N LEU A 142 -5.61 2.32 -10.23
CA LEU A 142 -5.34 0.95 -10.67
C LEU A 142 -6.63 0.22 -11.03
N ALA A 143 -7.70 0.35 -10.25
CA ALA A 143 -8.99 -0.27 -10.56
C ALA A 143 -9.61 0.28 -11.86
N ALA A 144 -9.45 1.58 -12.13
CA ALA A 144 -9.93 2.20 -13.37
C ALA A 144 -9.13 1.79 -14.61
N ARG A 145 -7.81 1.54 -14.45
CA ARG A 145 -6.93 1.09 -15.54
C ARG A 145 -7.03 -0.41 -15.80
N TYR A 146 -7.33 -1.21 -14.78
CA TYR A 146 -7.39 -2.66 -14.83
C TYR A 146 -8.67 -3.18 -14.16
N PRO A 147 -9.82 -3.21 -14.85
CA PRO A 147 -11.11 -3.58 -14.25
C PRO A 147 -11.19 -5.01 -13.68
N ALA A 148 -10.24 -5.88 -14.03
CA ALA A 148 -10.06 -7.19 -13.43
C ALA A 148 -9.54 -7.11 -11.98
N LEU A 149 -8.75 -6.07 -11.64
CA LEU A 149 -8.29 -5.78 -10.29
C LEU A 149 -9.44 -5.13 -9.51
N LYS A 150 -10.04 -5.88 -8.60
CA LYS A 150 -11.08 -5.37 -7.71
C LYS A 150 -10.44 -4.58 -6.58
N SER A 151 -11.07 -3.45 -6.24
CA SER A 151 -10.66 -2.60 -5.13
C SER A 151 -11.86 -2.40 -4.22
N ASP A 152 -11.68 -2.67 -2.93
CA ASP A 152 -12.70 -2.54 -1.89
C ASP A 152 -12.03 -2.13 -0.57
N ALA A 153 -12.80 -2.03 0.52
CA ALA A 153 -12.29 -1.85 1.87
C ALA A 153 -12.74 -3.01 2.77
N LEU A 154 -11.81 -3.63 3.51
CA LEU A 154 -12.14 -4.72 4.45
C LEU A 154 -12.61 -4.23 5.83
N GLY A 155 -12.52 -2.92 6.07
CA GLY A 155 -12.89 -2.24 7.30
C GLY A 155 -12.37 -0.81 7.34
N GLU A 156 -12.48 -0.19 8.50
CA GLU A 156 -12.03 1.18 8.75
C GLU A 156 -11.06 1.24 9.94
N SER A 157 -10.11 2.16 9.87
CA SER A 157 -9.21 2.51 10.97
C SER A 157 -9.96 3.27 12.07
N VAL A 158 -9.27 3.54 13.18
CA VAL A 158 -9.79 4.40 14.25
C VAL A 158 -10.33 5.75 13.75
N MET A 159 -9.65 6.38 12.79
CA MET A 159 -10.06 7.67 12.23
C MET A 159 -11.06 7.54 11.06
N GLY A 160 -11.59 6.34 10.79
CA GLY A 160 -12.55 6.10 9.72
C GLY A 160 -11.94 6.01 8.33
N ARG A 161 -10.63 5.72 8.22
CA ARG A 161 -9.98 5.55 6.91
C ARG A 161 -10.15 4.11 6.43
N PRO A 162 -10.44 3.88 5.14
CA PRO A 162 -10.57 2.54 4.60
C PRO A 162 -9.26 1.76 4.69
N LEU A 163 -9.34 0.52 5.17
CA LEU A 163 -8.29 -0.48 4.99
C LEU A 163 -8.51 -1.13 3.62
N TRP A 164 -7.81 -0.59 2.62
CA TRP A 164 -7.97 -1.01 1.23
C TRP A 164 -7.64 -2.49 1.03
N LEU A 165 -8.42 -3.14 0.18
CA LEU A 165 -8.23 -4.49 -0.32
C LEU A 165 -8.17 -4.42 -1.85
N LEU A 166 -7.07 -4.89 -2.43
CA LEU A 166 -6.94 -5.10 -3.88
C LEU A 166 -6.94 -6.60 -4.16
N ALA A 167 -7.76 -7.05 -5.11
CA ALA A 167 -7.94 -8.47 -5.39
C ALA A 167 -7.91 -8.76 -6.89
N LEU A 168 -7.20 -9.82 -7.30
CA LEU A 168 -7.05 -10.23 -8.69
C LEU A 168 -6.93 -11.75 -8.78
N GLY A 169 -7.38 -12.34 -9.88
CA GLY A 169 -7.26 -13.77 -10.15
C GLY A 169 -8.60 -14.43 -10.41
N ARG A 170 -8.57 -15.74 -10.60
CA ARG A 170 -9.73 -16.61 -10.88
C ARG A 170 -9.58 -18.01 -10.28
N GLY A 171 -8.44 -18.32 -9.65
CA GLY A 171 -8.19 -19.61 -9.02
C GLY A 171 -8.97 -19.81 -7.72
N GLU A 172 -9.14 -21.06 -7.31
CA GLU A 172 -9.86 -21.43 -6.08
C GLU A 172 -9.00 -21.30 -4.81
N ARG A 173 -7.68 -21.20 -4.96
CA ARG A 173 -6.72 -21.06 -3.85
C ARG A 173 -6.26 -19.61 -3.71
N GLY A 174 -6.32 -19.08 -2.49
CA GLY A 174 -6.05 -17.67 -2.21
C GLY A 174 -4.69 -17.41 -1.55
N ALA A 175 -3.90 -16.47 -2.08
CA ALA A 175 -2.78 -15.84 -1.36
C ALA A 175 -3.25 -14.54 -0.71
N LEU A 176 -2.76 -14.21 0.49
CA LEU A 176 -3.00 -12.93 1.17
C LEU A 176 -1.69 -12.23 1.49
N PHE A 177 -1.42 -11.07 0.88
CA PHE A 177 -0.26 -10.24 1.25
C PHE A 177 -0.72 -8.97 1.95
N ASN A 178 -0.08 -8.64 3.07
CA ASN A 178 -0.41 -7.47 3.88
C ASN A 178 0.85 -6.69 4.26
N ALA A 179 0.69 -5.39 4.53
CA ALA A 179 1.80 -4.48 4.81
C ALA A 179 1.39 -3.36 5.78
N ALA A 180 2.40 -2.70 6.34
CA ALA A 180 2.28 -1.53 7.21
C ALA A 180 1.33 -1.74 8.40
N HIS A 181 1.50 -2.86 9.13
CA HIS A 181 0.94 -2.99 10.48
C HIS A 181 1.55 -1.95 11.42
N HIS A 182 2.87 -1.75 11.31
CA HIS A 182 3.54 -0.69 12.05
C HIS A 182 3.61 0.60 11.24
N ALA A 183 3.30 1.71 11.89
CA ALA A 183 3.20 3.03 11.29
C ALA A 183 4.50 3.52 10.63
N ASN A 184 5.66 3.28 11.25
CA ASN A 184 6.96 3.68 10.72
C ASN A 184 7.57 2.69 9.70
N GLU A 185 6.86 1.61 9.39
CA GLU A 185 7.22 0.62 8.36
C GLU A 185 6.39 0.86 7.09
N TRP A 186 5.85 2.07 6.93
CA TRP A 186 4.91 2.46 5.88
C TRP A 186 5.45 2.27 4.45
N ILE A 187 6.77 2.23 4.25
CA ILE A 187 7.42 1.98 2.95
C ILE A 187 7.05 0.62 2.36
N THR A 188 6.55 -0.32 3.16
CA THR A 188 5.99 -1.59 2.68
C THR A 188 4.70 -1.40 1.86
N THR A 189 3.97 -0.30 2.05
CA THR A 189 2.77 0.07 1.29
C THR A 189 3.07 0.23 -0.21
N PRO A 190 4.00 1.11 -0.65
CA PRO A 190 4.36 1.20 -2.05
C PRO A 190 4.95 -0.10 -2.62
N VAL A 191 5.60 -0.96 -1.83
CA VAL A 191 6.11 -2.25 -2.31
C VAL A 191 4.95 -3.15 -2.78
N LEU A 192 3.92 -3.32 -1.96
CA LEU A 192 2.75 -4.12 -2.35
C LEU A 192 1.94 -3.44 -3.46
N MET A 193 1.78 -2.12 -3.42
CA MET A 193 1.07 -1.39 -4.47
C MET A 193 1.80 -1.48 -5.81
N LYS A 194 3.14 -1.43 -5.81
CA LYS A 194 3.93 -1.56 -7.05
C LYS A 194 3.80 -2.95 -7.64
N PHE A 195 3.76 -3.98 -6.80
CA PHE A 195 3.45 -5.33 -7.23
C PHE A 195 2.06 -5.44 -7.84
N ALA A 196 1.03 -4.88 -7.20
CA ALA A 196 -0.33 -4.85 -7.72
C ALA A 196 -0.39 -4.23 -9.12
N GLU A 197 0.27 -3.08 -9.31
CA GLU A 197 0.34 -2.40 -10.61
C GLU A 197 1.04 -3.25 -11.67
N GLN A 198 2.21 -3.83 -11.35
CA GLN A 198 2.96 -4.63 -12.33
C GLN A 198 2.23 -5.92 -12.69
N LEU A 199 1.62 -6.60 -11.72
CA LEU A 199 0.86 -7.83 -11.94
C LEU A 199 -0.39 -7.58 -12.79
N ALA A 200 -1.17 -6.54 -12.46
CA ALA A 200 -2.37 -6.19 -13.23
C ALA A 200 -2.02 -5.74 -14.66
N ARG A 201 -0.92 -4.99 -14.83
CA ARG A 201 -0.39 -4.63 -16.15
C ARG A 201 0.02 -5.86 -16.95
N ALA A 202 0.70 -6.81 -16.32
CA ALA A 202 1.17 -8.02 -16.99
C ALA A 202 0.00 -8.93 -17.42
N ASP A 203 -1.03 -9.09 -16.58
CA ASP A 203 -2.27 -9.81 -16.92
C ASP A 203 -2.99 -9.18 -18.12
N ALA A 204 -3.18 -7.86 -18.07
CA ALA A 204 -3.83 -7.08 -19.12
C ALA A 204 -3.08 -7.16 -20.46
N ASN A 205 -1.75 -7.20 -20.40
CA ASN A 205 -0.90 -7.21 -21.59
C ASN A 205 -0.50 -8.61 -22.07
N ASN A 206 -0.94 -9.67 -21.39
CA ASN A 206 -0.52 -11.05 -21.65
C ASN A 206 1.02 -11.18 -21.63
N SER A 207 1.65 -10.63 -20.59
CA SER A 207 3.10 -10.66 -20.40
C SER A 207 3.49 -11.31 -19.06
N ASP A 208 4.79 -11.39 -18.84
CA ASP A 208 5.34 -12.02 -17.65
C ASP A 208 5.53 -11.04 -16.50
N ILE A 209 5.56 -11.57 -15.28
CA ILE A 209 6.09 -10.94 -14.07
C ILE A 209 7.11 -11.90 -13.46
N PHE A 210 8.33 -11.41 -13.23
CA PHE A 210 9.46 -12.22 -12.73
C PHE A 210 9.64 -13.56 -13.48
N GLY A 211 9.54 -13.53 -14.82
CA GLY A 211 9.70 -14.71 -15.68
C GLY A 211 8.56 -15.72 -15.61
N LYS A 212 7.41 -15.37 -15.03
CA LYS A 212 6.19 -16.20 -15.02
C LYS A 212 5.04 -15.49 -15.75
N PRO A 213 4.29 -16.20 -16.62
CA PRO A 213 3.11 -15.62 -17.27
C PRO A 213 2.06 -15.21 -16.24
N ALA A 214 1.73 -13.91 -16.19
CA ALA A 214 0.82 -13.39 -15.17
C ALA A 214 -0.58 -14.03 -15.25
N ARG A 215 -1.05 -14.32 -16.46
CA ARG A 215 -2.33 -15.01 -16.69
C ARG A 215 -2.37 -16.42 -16.11
N GLU A 216 -1.26 -17.15 -16.16
CA GLU A 216 -1.20 -18.51 -15.60
C GLU A 216 -1.22 -18.48 -14.08
N LEU A 217 -0.47 -17.55 -13.47
CA LEU A 217 -0.51 -17.33 -12.02
C LEU A 217 -1.94 -17.05 -11.56
N LEU A 218 -2.60 -16.12 -12.23
CA LEU A 218 -3.95 -15.65 -11.88
C LEU A 218 -5.06 -16.62 -12.29
N ALA A 219 -4.79 -17.57 -13.20
CA ALA A 219 -5.71 -18.66 -13.48
C ALA A 219 -5.69 -19.73 -12.37
N LYS A 220 -4.52 -19.95 -11.74
CA LYS A 220 -4.32 -20.96 -10.68
C LYS A 220 -4.62 -20.43 -9.28
N ALA A 221 -4.39 -19.14 -9.05
CA ALA A 221 -4.55 -18.51 -7.75
C ALA A 221 -5.42 -17.25 -7.81
N TRP A 222 -6.08 -16.97 -6.69
CA TRP A 222 -6.59 -15.66 -6.36
C TRP A 222 -5.61 -14.97 -5.42
N ILE A 223 -5.37 -13.67 -5.59
CA ILE A 223 -4.53 -12.88 -4.69
C ILE A 223 -5.34 -11.75 -4.07
N ALA A 224 -5.20 -11.59 -2.76
CA ALA A 224 -5.69 -10.47 -1.98
C ALA A 224 -4.49 -9.69 -1.42
N LEU A 225 -4.49 -8.38 -1.61
CA LEU A 225 -3.46 -7.46 -1.15
C LEU A 225 -4.10 -6.43 -0.21
N VAL A 226 -3.57 -6.32 1.01
CA VAL A 226 -3.94 -5.31 2.00
C VAL A 226 -2.73 -4.39 2.18
N PRO A 227 -2.57 -3.37 1.32
CA PRO A 227 -1.34 -2.60 1.21
C PRO A 227 -1.01 -1.77 2.45
N CYS A 228 -2.00 -1.39 3.26
CA CYS A 228 -1.76 -0.65 4.49
C CYS A 228 -2.80 -0.99 5.55
N VAL A 229 -2.37 -1.67 6.60
CA VAL A 229 -3.23 -2.02 7.74
C VAL A 229 -3.36 -0.85 8.72
N ASN A 230 -2.36 0.03 8.79
CA ASN A 230 -2.31 1.19 9.71
C ASN A 230 -2.29 2.54 8.97
N PRO A 231 -3.35 2.91 8.23
CA PRO A 231 -3.35 4.16 7.45
C PRO A 231 -3.27 5.42 8.35
N ASP A 232 -3.81 5.36 9.57
CA ASP A 232 -3.75 6.49 10.51
C ASP A 232 -2.33 6.70 11.05
N GLY A 233 -1.64 5.61 11.41
CA GLY A 233 -0.26 5.64 11.84
C GLY A 233 0.69 6.08 10.73
N MET A 234 0.48 5.61 9.50
CA MET A 234 1.25 6.09 8.33
C MET A 234 1.11 7.61 8.16
N ASP A 235 -0.12 8.14 8.23
CA ASP A 235 -0.34 9.59 8.15
C ASP A 235 0.37 10.34 9.28
N LEU A 236 0.42 9.79 10.49
CA LEU A 236 1.16 10.38 11.62
C LEU A 236 2.66 10.43 11.36
N VAL A 237 3.27 9.30 10.97
CA VAL A 237 4.73 9.18 10.83
C VAL A 237 5.25 9.96 9.62
N THR A 238 4.49 10.01 8.54
CA THR A 238 4.85 10.77 7.33
C THR A 238 4.56 12.27 7.46
N GLY A 239 3.93 12.69 8.56
CA GLY A 239 3.62 14.09 8.82
C GLY A 239 2.39 14.61 8.06
N ASP A 240 1.60 13.75 7.42
CA ASP A 240 0.30 14.15 6.90
C ASP A 240 -0.63 14.56 8.05
N LEU A 241 -0.66 13.79 9.13
CA LEU A 241 -1.32 14.14 10.38
C LEU A 241 -0.33 14.90 11.28
N ALA A 242 -0.36 16.23 11.21
CA ALA A 242 0.53 17.10 11.98
C ALA A 242 -0.19 17.93 13.07
N SER A 243 -1.51 17.85 13.17
CA SER A 243 -2.31 18.64 14.12
C SER A 243 -3.68 18.01 14.39
N GLY A 244 -4.45 18.63 15.28
CA GLY A 244 -5.79 18.16 15.66
C GLY A 244 -5.81 17.22 16.86
N PRO A 245 -7.00 16.68 17.19
CA PRO A 245 -7.21 15.89 18.41
C PRO A 245 -6.43 14.58 18.40
N TYR A 246 -6.43 13.84 17.29
CA TYR A 246 -5.70 12.57 17.16
C TYR A 246 -4.18 12.76 17.27
N PHE A 247 -3.63 13.78 16.59
CA PHE A 247 -2.21 14.13 16.72
C PHE A 247 -1.86 14.50 18.16
N SER A 248 -2.68 15.34 18.80
CA SER A 248 -2.46 15.77 20.19
C SER A 248 -2.51 14.60 21.17
N ALA A 249 -3.43 13.65 20.97
CA ALA A 249 -3.54 12.44 21.77
C ALA A 249 -2.33 11.51 21.59
N ALA A 250 -1.91 11.26 20.35
CA ALA A 250 -0.72 10.46 20.07
C ALA A 250 0.54 11.10 20.66
N ARG A 251 0.69 12.42 20.54
CA ARG A 251 1.80 13.17 21.16
C ARG A 251 1.77 13.10 22.68
N ALA A 252 0.59 13.14 23.30
CA ALA A 252 0.45 12.97 24.75
C ALA A 252 0.87 11.58 25.20
N ILE A 253 0.46 10.53 24.49
CA ILE A 253 0.94 9.16 24.71
C ILE A 253 2.46 9.09 24.60
N ALA A 254 3.04 9.68 23.56
CA ALA A 254 4.50 9.66 23.35
C ALA A 254 5.29 10.41 24.43
N ALA A 255 4.69 11.41 25.09
CA ALA A 255 5.36 12.18 26.14
C ALA A 255 5.74 11.32 27.36
N ASP A 256 5.00 10.23 27.62
CA ASP A 256 5.31 9.28 28.69
C ASP A 256 6.47 8.33 28.33
N TYR A 257 6.95 8.35 27.09
CA TYR A 257 7.99 7.47 26.55
C TYR A 257 9.13 8.26 25.90
N SER A 258 9.83 9.09 26.70
CA SER A 258 10.87 10.02 26.24
C SER A 258 12.05 9.37 25.47
N GLY A 259 12.27 8.06 25.63
CA GLY A 259 13.27 7.30 24.88
C GLY A 259 12.87 6.96 23.44
N ILE A 260 11.63 7.26 23.02
CA ILE A 260 11.11 6.95 21.69
C ILE A 260 10.86 8.26 20.95
N ALA A 261 11.51 8.42 19.80
CA ALA A 261 11.32 9.61 18.96
C ALA A 261 9.87 9.74 18.47
N PHE A 262 9.34 10.97 18.45
CA PHE A 262 8.00 11.25 17.95
C PHE A 262 8.05 12.27 16.78
N PRO A 263 7.34 12.03 15.65
CA PRO A 263 6.52 10.85 15.38
C PRO A 263 7.30 9.65 14.82
N SER A 264 8.58 9.80 14.46
CA SER A 264 9.34 8.79 13.69
C SER A 264 9.46 7.40 14.35
N GLY A 265 9.48 7.33 15.67
CA GLY A 265 9.52 6.08 16.44
C GLY A 265 8.15 5.44 16.67
N TRP A 266 7.06 6.03 16.19
CA TRP A 266 5.71 5.50 16.36
C TRP A 266 5.50 4.26 15.48
N LYS A 267 5.16 3.13 16.10
CA LYS A 267 4.80 1.87 15.45
C LYS A 267 3.30 1.57 15.56
N ALA A 268 2.68 1.91 16.68
CA ALA A 268 1.30 1.57 16.99
C ALA A 268 0.27 2.17 16.01
N ASN A 269 -0.99 1.76 16.13
CA ASN A 269 -2.10 2.55 15.55
C ASN A 269 -2.21 3.91 16.25
N ILE A 270 -3.13 4.76 15.78
CA ILE A 270 -3.25 6.14 16.30
C ILE A 270 -3.64 6.21 17.79
N ARG A 271 -4.18 5.13 18.36
CA ARG A 271 -4.52 5.02 19.79
C ARG A 271 -3.41 4.40 20.63
N GLY A 272 -2.25 4.12 20.06
CA GLY A 272 -1.11 3.58 20.80
C GLY A 272 -1.22 2.07 21.08
N THR A 273 -1.98 1.32 20.27
CA THR A 273 -1.99 -0.16 20.30
C THR A 273 -1.18 -0.71 19.15
N ASP A 274 -0.27 -1.64 19.43
CA ASP A 274 0.52 -2.32 18.41
C ASP A 274 -0.34 -3.34 17.66
N LEU A 275 -0.57 -3.09 16.38
CA LEU A 275 -1.47 -3.91 15.56
C LEU A 275 -0.96 -5.32 15.35
N ASN A 276 0.36 -5.53 15.37
CA ASN A 276 0.97 -6.86 15.23
C ASN A 276 1.21 -7.54 16.59
N LEU A 277 0.54 -7.07 17.64
CA LEU A 277 0.42 -7.75 18.94
C LEU A 277 -1.04 -7.97 19.32
N GLN A 278 -1.95 -7.97 18.34
CA GLN A 278 -3.39 -8.07 18.55
C GLN A 278 -4.00 -9.41 18.15
N TYR A 279 -3.22 -10.36 17.66
CA TYR A 279 -3.76 -11.64 17.21
C TYR A 279 -3.74 -12.70 18.32
N PRO A 280 -4.71 -13.63 18.36
CA PRO A 280 -4.86 -14.60 19.46
C PRO A 280 -3.91 -15.80 19.30
N ALA A 281 -2.60 -15.56 19.31
CA ALA A 281 -1.55 -16.57 19.33
C ALA A 281 -0.56 -16.28 20.47
N GLY A 282 -0.79 -16.90 21.63
CA GLY A 282 -0.03 -16.61 22.86
C GLY A 282 -0.09 -15.15 23.28
N TRP A 283 -1.27 -14.51 23.16
CA TRP A 283 -1.43 -13.09 23.48
C TRP A 283 -1.13 -12.78 24.96
N GLU A 284 -1.49 -13.68 25.87
CA GLU A 284 -1.15 -13.58 27.28
C GLU A 284 0.37 -13.59 27.51
N ASN A 285 1.12 -14.39 26.75
CA ASN A 285 2.58 -14.39 26.78
C ASN A 285 3.16 -13.07 26.25
N ALA A 286 2.64 -12.57 25.11
CA ALA A 286 3.01 -11.26 24.60
C ALA A 286 2.75 -10.17 25.66
N ARG A 287 1.57 -10.19 26.28
CA ARG A 287 1.19 -9.23 27.33
C ARG A 287 2.17 -9.26 28.49
N GLU A 288 2.47 -10.44 29.04
CA GLU A 288 3.43 -10.59 30.14
C GLU A 288 4.81 -10.00 29.79
N ILE A 289 5.34 -10.37 28.62
CA ILE A 289 6.65 -9.91 28.12
C ILE A 289 6.66 -8.38 27.95
N LYS A 290 5.65 -7.81 27.30
CA LYS A 290 5.61 -6.37 27.01
C LYS A 290 5.31 -5.53 28.25
N PHE A 291 4.50 -6.05 29.17
CA PHE A 291 4.24 -5.39 30.44
C PHE A 291 5.48 -5.36 31.32
N ALA A 292 6.27 -6.43 31.34
CA ALA A 292 7.57 -6.45 32.01
C ALA A 292 8.58 -5.46 31.40
N GLN A 293 8.41 -5.08 30.13
CA GLN A 293 9.18 -4.04 29.44
C GLN A 293 8.63 -2.62 29.65
N GLY A 294 7.53 -2.46 30.41
CA GLY A 294 6.92 -1.16 30.72
C GLY A 294 5.78 -0.74 29.80
N PHE A 295 5.43 -1.51 28.77
CA PHE A 295 4.33 -1.21 27.84
C PHE A 295 2.98 -1.71 28.38
N ILE A 296 2.52 -1.13 29.50
CA ILE A 296 1.31 -1.57 30.23
C ILE A 296 0.03 -0.80 29.85
N SER A 297 0.16 0.27 29.09
CA SER A 297 -0.90 1.19 28.66
C SER A 297 -0.61 1.65 27.22
N PRO A 298 -1.54 2.34 26.54
CA PRO A 298 -1.29 2.92 25.22
C PRO A 298 0.09 3.56 25.10
N ALA A 299 0.84 3.19 24.05
CA ALA A 299 2.24 3.55 23.88
C ALA A 299 2.56 3.77 22.40
N PRO A 300 3.68 4.46 22.05
CA PRO A 300 4.11 4.58 20.66
C PRO A 300 4.36 3.24 19.95
N ARG A 301 4.60 2.16 20.70
CA ARG A 301 4.92 0.82 20.21
C ARG A 301 4.68 -0.22 21.30
N ASP A 302 4.65 -1.49 20.93
CA ASP A 302 4.77 -2.64 21.85
C ASP A 302 3.65 -2.82 22.89
N TYR A 303 2.65 -1.92 22.97
CA TYR A 303 1.45 -2.14 23.79
C TYR A 303 0.47 -3.10 23.10
N VAL A 304 0.18 -4.22 23.76
CA VAL A 304 -0.60 -5.34 23.21
C VAL A 304 -2.11 -5.13 23.13
N GLY A 305 -2.62 -4.01 23.65
CA GLY A 305 -4.06 -3.73 23.78
C GLY A 305 -4.68 -4.27 25.07
N VAL A 306 -5.99 -4.06 25.24
CA VAL A 306 -6.74 -4.51 26.44
C VAL A 306 -7.18 -5.97 26.35
N ALA A 307 -7.31 -6.48 25.13
CA ALA A 307 -7.64 -7.86 24.79
C ALA A 307 -7.17 -8.12 23.34
N PRO A 308 -7.04 -9.39 22.91
CA PRO A 308 -6.83 -9.71 21.50
C PRO A 308 -7.91 -9.06 20.63
N LEU A 309 -7.50 -8.58 19.45
CA LEU A 309 -8.37 -8.02 18.41
C LEU A 309 -9.22 -6.83 18.88
N SER A 310 -8.75 -6.08 19.89
CA SER A 310 -9.42 -4.86 20.37
C SER A 310 -9.23 -3.66 19.44
N ALA A 311 -8.15 -3.64 18.66
CA ALA A 311 -7.91 -2.65 17.62
C ALA A 311 -8.76 -2.97 16.37
N PRO A 312 -9.51 -1.98 15.83
CA PRO A 312 -10.40 -2.20 14.69
C PRO A 312 -9.63 -2.64 13.43
N GLU A 313 -8.40 -2.14 13.25
CA GLU A 313 -7.55 -2.50 12.10
C GLU A 313 -7.21 -4.01 12.09
N SER A 314 -6.69 -4.53 13.22
CA SER A 314 -6.36 -5.95 13.36
C SER A 314 -7.60 -6.83 13.32
N LEU A 315 -8.72 -6.37 13.89
CA LEU A 315 -10.00 -7.09 13.84
C LEU A 315 -10.52 -7.22 12.40
N ALA A 316 -10.40 -6.17 11.59
CA ALA A 316 -10.84 -6.18 10.20
C ALA A 316 -10.00 -7.18 9.37
N LEU A 317 -8.67 -7.13 9.49
CA LEU A 317 -7.79 -8.08 8.80
C LEU A 317 -8.02 -9.53 9.28
N TYR A 318 -8.22 -9.75 10.58
CA TYR A 318 -8.58 -11.05 11.14
C TYR A 318 -9.87 -11.61 10.52
N ARG A 319 -10.95 -10.82 10.51
CA ARG A 319 -12.25 -11.24 9.95
C ARG A 319 -12.16 -11.55 8.46
N PHE A 320 -11.46 -10.71 7.71
CA PHE A 320 -11.22 -10.96 6.30
C PHE A 320 -10.41 -12.24 6.09
N THR A 321 -9.38 -12.48 6.90
CA THR A 321 -8.57 -13.69 6.79
C THR A 321 -9.39 -14.95 7.07
N LEU A 322 -10.32 -14.90 8.04
CA LEU A 322 -11.26 -16.00 8.30
C LEU A 322 -12.19 -16.28 7.12
N SER A 323 -12.74 -15.24 6.49
CA SER A 323 -13.66 -15.42 5.35
C SER A 323 -12.95 -15.83 4.07
N TYR A 324 -11.74 -15.31 3.85
CA TYR A 324 -10.93 -15.59 2.66
C TYR A 324 -10.14 -16.90 2.76
N ALA A 325 -9.80 -17.34 3.97
CA ALA A 325 -9.10 -18.59 4.29
C ALA A 325 -7.88 -18.89 3.39
N PRO A 326 -6.88 -17.97 3.33
CA PRO A 326 -5.78 -18.09 2.38
C PRO A 326 -4.95 -19.35 2.61
N VAL A 327 -4.38 -19.89 1.53
CA VAL A 327 -3.46 -21.04 1.58
C VAL A 327 -2.04 -20.63 1.96
N LEU A 328 -1.71 -19.35 1.76
CA LEU A 328 -0.40 -18.76 2.05
C LEU A 328 -0.56 -17.27 2.38
N THR A 329 0.26 -16.76 3.31
CA THR A 329 0.31 -15.32 3.61
C THR A 329 1.72 -14.75 3.66
N LEU A 330 1.87 -13.50 3.18
CA LEU A 330 3.06 -12.67 3.38
C LEU A 330 2.69 -11.43 4.18
N SER A 331 3.42 -11.16 5.27
CA SER A 331 3.28 -9.96 6.09
C SER A 331 4.55 -9.14 6.00
N TYR A 332 4.47 -8.01 5.32
CA TYR A 332 5.60 -7.12 5.11
C TYR A 332 5.79 -6.15 6.27
N HIS A 333 7.00 -6.16 6.80
CA HIS A 333 7.51 -5.30 7.84
C HIS A 333 8.84 -4.68 7.38
N THR A 334 9.40 -3.77 8.16
CA THR A 334 10.80 -3.37 8.04
C THR A 334 11.41 -3.34 9.45
N GLN A 335 12.65 -3.74 9.66
CA GLN A 335 13.73 -3.91 8.69
C GLN A 335 14.69 -5.03 9.11
N GLY A 336 15.51 -5.50 8.17
CA GLY A 336 16.57 -6.47 8.47
C GLY A 336 16.99 -7.35 7.30
N SER A 337 16.24 -7.33 6.19
CA SER A 337 16.37 -8.29 5.08
C SER A 337 16.27 -9.74 5.57
N VAL A 338 15.23 -10.05 6.34
CA VAL A 338 15.01 -11.36 6.98
C VAL A 338 13.62 -11.92 6.65
N ILE A 339 13.54 -13.24 6.51
CA ILE A 339 12.32 -14.02 6.29
C ILE A 339 12.10 -14.91 7.52
N TYR A 340 11.06 -14.63 8.29
CA TYR A 340 10.59 -15.51 9.36
C TYR A 340 9.40 -16.35 8.87
N TRP A 341 9.44 -17.66 9.09
CA TRP A 341 8.49 -18.60 8.48
C TRP A 341 7.80 -19.57 9.46
N ARG A 342 8.28 -19.63 10.71
CA ARG A 342 7.79 -20.56 11.75
C ARG A 342 7.13 -19.83 12.90
N TYR A 343 6.34 -20.53 13.70
CA TYR A 343 5.82 -20.03 14.99
C TYR A 343 6.08 -21.09 16.06
N LEU A 344 6.96 -20.80 17.03
CA LEU A 344 7.43 -21.79 18.01
C LEU A 344 7.86 -23.09 17.29
N ASP A 345 7.25 -24.22 17.66
CA ASP A 345 7.50 -25.55 17.08
C ASP A 345 6.57 -25.88 15.89
N TYR A 346 5.72 -24.92 15.46
CA TYR A 346 4.89 -25.10 14.27
C TYR A 346 5.72 -24.89 13.01
N GLU A 347 5.83 -25.95 12.22
CA GLU A 347 6.55 -26.00 10.95
C GLU A 347 5.62 -26.46 9.82
N PRO A 348 4.77 -25.56 9.27
CA PRO A 348 3.82 -25.95 8.22
C PRO A 348 4.52 -26.63 7.05
N VAL A 349 3.88 -27.67 6.50
CA VAL A 349 4.46 -28.48 5.43
C VAL A 349 4.88 -27.60 4.25
N GLY A 350 6.13 -27.75 3.82
CA GLY A 350 6.71 -27.00 2.70
C GLY A 350 7.13 -25.56 3.02
N ALA A 351 6.77 -25.00 4.19
CA ALA A 351 7.03 -23.60 4.50
C ALA A 351 8.53 -23.26 4.53
N ALA A 352 9.35 -24.12 5.14
CA ALA A 352 10.82 -23.96 5.19
C ALA A 352 11.49 -24.08 3.81
N ALA A 353 10.98 -24.97 2.95
CA ALA A 353 11.50 -25.15 1.60
C ALA A 353 11.19 -23.92 0.74
N LEU A 354 9.97 -23.41 0.83
CA LEU A 354 9.56 -22.20 0.14
C LEU A 354 10.26 -20.94 0.68
N ALA A 355 10.53 -20.86 1.99
CA ALA A 355 11.37 -19.80 2.57
C ALA A 355 12.77 -19.75 1.93
N ARG A 356 13.38 -20.93 1.71
CA ARG A 356 14.69 -21.04 1.05
C ARG A 356 14.62 -20.64 -0.42
N VAL A 357 13.51 -20.93 -1.11
CA VAL A 357 13.27 -20.43 -2.47
C VAL A 357 13.21 -18.90 -2.47
N PHE A 358 12.47 -18.29 -1.53
CA PHE A 358 12.40 -16.83 -1.39
C PHE A 358 13.77 -16.21 -1.12
N SER A 359 14.55 -16.81 -0.22
CA SER A 359 15.93 -16.40 0.06
C SER A 359 16.83 -16.51 -1.17
N GLY A 360 16.68 -17.57 -1.98
CA GLY A 360 17.46 -17.76 -3.20
C GLY A 360 17.17 -16.76 -4.33
N VAL A 361 16.00 -16.10 -4.31
CA VAL A 361 15.63 -15.06 -5.29
C VAL A 361 15.70 -13.64 -4.75
N SER A 362 16.20 -13.47 -3.53
CA SER A 362 16.35 -12.18 -2.85
C SER A 362 17.70 -12.09 -2.16
N SER A 363 17.97 -10.99 -1.47
CA SER A 363 19.12 -10.85 -0.57
C SER A 363 18.81 -11.28 0.87
N TYR A 364 17.62 -11.88 1.11
CA TYR A 364 17.06 -11.97 2.46
C TYR A 364 17.37 -13.32 3.08
N ALA A 365 17.80 -13.30 4.34
CA ALA A 365 18.13 -14.52 5.08
C ALA A 365 16.87 -15.16 5.67
N VAL A 366 16.77 -16.49 5.61
CA VAL A 366 15.79 -17.23 6.41
C VAL A 366 16.29 -17.29 7.85
N ALA A 367 15.46 -16.88 8.81
CA ALA A 367 15.81 -16.94 10.22
C ALA A 367 14.64 -17.40 11.09
N ASP A 368 14.98 -17.72 12.34
CA ASP A 368 14.02 -18.00 13.39
C ASP A 368 13.55 -16.70 14.05
N THR A 369 12.26 -16.62 14.37
CA THR A 369 11.72 -15.48 15.12
C THR A 369 12.28 -15.50 16.55
N PRO A 370 12.86 -14.40 17.05
CA PRO A 370 13.25 -14.29 18.45
C PRO A 370 12.05 -14.53 19.37
N TYR A 371 12.21 -15.30 20.45
CA TYR A 371 11.10 -15.70 21.33
C TYR A 371 10.27 -14.51 21.83
N ALA A 372 10.92 -13.42 22.25
CA ALA A 372 10.25 -12.23 22.76
C ALA A 372 9.41 -11.46 21.71
N SER A 373 9.56 -11.80 20.43
CA SER A 373 8.85 -11.22 19.29
C SER A 373 7.97 -12.25 18.56
N GLY A 374 7.89 -13.47 19.08
CA GLY A 374 7.17 -14.59 18.45
C GLY A 374 5.81 -14.86 19.09
N PHE A 375 5.08 -13.81 19.49
CA PHE A 375 3.74 -13.94 20.07
C PHE A 375 2.83 -12.80 19.60
N ALA A 376 1.55 -13.10 19.49
CA ALA A 376 0.46 -12.20 19.10
C ALA A 376 0.57 -11.55 17.71
N GLY A 377 1.56 -11.95 16.91
CA GLY A 377 1.72 -11.52 15.53
C GLY A 377 0.69 -12.13 14.60
N TYR A 378 0.40 -11.42 13.50
CA TYR A 378 -0.51 -11.93 12.47
C TYR A 378 -0.03 -13.28 11.90
N LYS A 379 1.28 -13.38 11.57
CA LYS A 379 1.90 -14.62 11.08
C LYS A 379 1.73 -15.75 12.10
N ASP A 380 1.97 -15.46 13.37
CA ASP A 380 1.91 -16.45 14.46
C ASP A 380 0.51 -17.06 14.55
N TRP A 381 -0.50 -16.20 14.58
CA TRP A 381 -1.90 -16.63 14.56
C TRP A 381 -2.27 -17.39 13.30
N PHE A 382 -1.85 -16.93 12.12
CA PHE A 382 -2.13 -17.65 10.89
C PHE A 382 -1.55 -19.07 10.90
N ILE A 383 -0.29 -19.22 11.29
CA ILE A 383 0.37 -20.54 11.40
C ILE A 383 -0.33 -21.41 12.44
N GLN A 384 -0.57 -20.88 13.65
CA GLN A 384 -1.24 -21.62 14.73
C GLN A 384 -2.64 -22.13 14.32
N ASN A 385 -3.42 -21.29 13.64
CA ASN A 385 -4.83 -21.57 13.38
C ASN A 385 -5.09 -22.36 12.09
N TYR A 386 -4.22 -22.23 11.09
CA TYR A 386 -4.40 -22.89 9.80
C TYR A 386 -3.39 -24.01 9.53
N ASP A 387 -2.26 -24.02 10.23
CA ASP A 387 -1.11 -24.88 9.93
C ASP A 387 -0.69 -24.77 8.44
N ARG A 388 -0.56 -23.52 7.97
CA ARG A 388 -0.25 -23.18 6.57
C ARG A 388 0.95 -22.23 6.46
N PRO A 389 1.65 -22.20 5.31
CA PRO A 389 2.78 -21.31 5.09
C PRO A 389 2.44 -19.82 5.33
N GLY A 390 3.04 -19.24 6.35
CA GLY A 390 2.93 -17.81 6.67
C GLY A 390 4.31 -17.21 6.90
N TYR A 391 4.54 -16.02 6.36
CA TYR A 391 5.85 -15.39 6.39
C TYR A 391 5.78 -13.95 6.86
N THR A 392 6.73 -13.56 7.71
CA THR A 392 7.06 -12.17 7.99
C THR A 392 8.28 -11.82 7.16
N ILE A 393 8.15 -10.82 6.30
CA ILE A 393 9.23 -10.31 5.46
C ILE A 393 9.70 -8.98 6.05
N GLU A 394 10.83 -8.98 6.74
CA GLU A 394 11.48 -7.78 7.27
C GLU A 394 12.31 -7.12 6.18
N ALA A 395 11.71 -6.20 5.44
CA ALA A 395 12.29 -5.63 4.24
C ALA A 395 13.24 -4.45 4.49
N GLY A 396 14.22 -4.30 3.60
CA GLY A 396 15.18 -3.20 3.66
C GLY A 396 16.12 -3.25 4.86
N LEU A 397 17.01 -2.24 4.93
CA LEU A 397 18.06 -2.12 5.94
C LEU A 397 18.16 -0.67 6.43
N GLY A 398 18.50 -0.48 7.71
CA GLY A 398 18.70 0.82 8.35
C GLY A 398 17.88 0.96 9.62
N ASP A 399 17.41 2.18 9.88
CA ASP A 399 16.53 2.51 11.00
C ASP A 399 15.20 3.04 10.48
N ASN A 400 14.10 2.55 11.05
CA ASN A 400 12.78 3.04 10.68
C ASN A 400 12.54 4.48 11.16
N PRO A 401 11.80 5.30 10.40
CA PRO A 401 11.25 4.99 9.07
C PRO A 401 12.33 4.95 8.00
N LEU A 402 12.37 3.89 7.19
CA LEU A 402 13.34 3.80 6.10
C LEU A 402 13.09 4.92 5.08
N PRO A 403 14.14 5.55 4.53
CA PRO A 403 13.98 6.62 3.56
C PRO A 403 13.36 6.08 2.26
N ILE A 404 12.42 6.84 1.70
CA ILE A 404 11.69 6.46 0.47
C ILE A 404 12.61 6.12 -0.71
N GLY A 405 13.80 6.71 -0.78
CA GLY A 405 14.81 6.39 -1.79
C GLY A 405 15.25 4.92 -1.82
N GLN A 406 14.95 4.13 -0.78
CA GLN A 406 15.17 2.68 -0.79
C GLN A 406 14.06 1.87 -1.47
N CYS A 407 12.89 2.45 -1.75
CA CYS A 407 11.69 1.72 -2.17
C CYS A 407 11.91 0.88 -3.44
N ASP A 408 12.55 1.44 -4.48
CA ASP A 408 12.80 0.70 -5.73
C ASP A 408 13.73 -0.50 -5.52
N ARG A 409 14.75 -0.36 -4.67
CA ARG A 409 15.66 -1.45 -4.30
C ARG A 409 14.89 -2.53 -3.53
N ILE A 410 14.14 -2.13 -2.51
CA ILE A 410 13.33 -3.05 -1.70
C ILE A 410 12.36 -3.81 -2.59
N TYR A 411 11.66 -3.12 -3.49
CA TYR A 411 10.74 -3.75 -4.42
C TYR A 411 11.46 -4.75 -5.35
N GLY A 412 12.61 -4.36 -5.92
CA GLY A 412 13.41 -5.24 -6.77
C GLY A 412 13.83 -6.54 -6.09
N GLU A 413 14.27 -6.46 -4.83
CA GLU A 413 14.65 -7.63 -4.03
C GLU A 413 13.46 -8.52 -3.63
N ASN A 414 12.24 -7.96 -3.63
CA ASN A 414 11.02 -8.66 -3.21
C ASN A 414 10.11 -9.12 -4.35
N LEU A 415 10.33 -8.65 -5.58
CA LEU A 415 9.52 -9.02 -6.74
C LEU A 415 9.50 -10.55 -6.95
N GLY A 416 10.64 -11.20 -6.75
CA GLY A 416 10.74 -12.66 -6.80
C GLY A 416 9.93 -13.35 -5.70
N ILE A 417 10.04 -12.89 -4.45
CA ILE A 417 9.30 -13.42 -3.30
C ILE A 417 7.79 -13.34 -3.56
N LEU A 418 7.29 -12.15 -3.91
CA LEU A 418 5.88 -11.89 -4.16
C LEU A 418 5.33 -12.78 -5.30
N THR A 419 6.08 -12.90 -6.39
CA THR A 419 5.66 -13.70 -7.55
C THR A 419 5.66 -15.20 -7.25
N LEU A 420 6.70 -15.71 -6.59
CA LEU A 420 6.81 -17.13 -6.27
C LEU A 420 5.84 -17.55 -5.16
N ALA A 421 5.52 -16.66 -4.22
CA ALA A 421 4.49 -16.89 -3.22
C ALA A 421 3.11 -17.04 -3.88
N LEU A 422 2.79 -16.20 -4.87
CA LEU A 422 1.55 -16.31 -5.64
C LEU A 422 1.50 -17.63 -6.45
N ASP A 423 2.60 -18.00 -7.11
CA ASP A 423 2.69 -19.26 -7.85
C ASP A 423 2.50 -20.48 -6.93
N ALA A 424 3.17 -20.49 -5.77
CA ALA A 424 3.05 -21.55 -4.78
C ALA A 424 1.62 -21.65 -4.21
N ALA A 425 0.91 -20.53 -4.07
CA ALA A 425 -0.49 -20.55 -3.62
C ALA A 425 -1.42 -21.26 -4.63
N GLY A 426 -1.11 -21.20 -5.93
CA GLY A 426 -1.86 -21.86 -6.99
C GLY A 426 -1.43 -23.30 -7.29
N ALA A 427 -0.36 -23.80 -6.66
CA ALA A 427 0.04 -25.20 -6.78
C ALA A 427 -1.03 -26.12 -6.14
N PRO A 428 -1.27 -27.34 -6.68
CA PRO A 428 -2.29 -28.27 -6.18
C PRO A 428 -2.08 -28.74 -4.74
#